data_AF-A0A5S3PXJ3-F1
#
_entry.id   AF-A0A5S3PXJ3-F1
#
_cell.length_a   1.000
_cell.length_b   1.000
_cell.length_c   1.000
_cell.angle_alpha   90.00
_cell.angle_beta   90.00
_cell.angle_gamma   90.00
#
_symmetry.space_group_name_H-M   'P 1'
#
loop_
_entity.id
_entity.type
_entity.pdbx_description
1 polymer ?
#
loop_
_entity_poly.entity_id
_entity_poly.type
_entity_poly.pdbx_seq_one_letter_code
_entity_poly.pdbx_strand_id
1 'polypeptide(L)'
;MMASLAYILGLGIAVTLWRNYELADGITFLLALMPIIPILAMIWVMARYLKEETDEYLRHRAVTASLVGLAAVLGVGSFWGFLETFELVPHVPGWWSVPIWALGMGLAQLVWKVRET
;
A
#
# COMPACT_ATOMS: atom_id res chain seq x y z
N MET A 1 0.83 7.54 -10.27
CA MET A 1 2.27 7.31 -10.49
C MET A 1 3.18 8.20 -9.62
N MET A 2 2.92 9.51 -9.51
CA MET A 2 3.74 10.38 -8.64
C MET A 2 3.72 9.98 -7.15
N ALA A 3 2.53 9.74 -6.59
CA ALA A 3 2.39 9.35 -5.19
C ALA A 3 3.05 7.98 -4.87
N SER A 4 2.96 7.00 -5.78
CA SER A 4 3.62 5.71 -5.62
C SER A 4 5.15 5.82 -5.70
N LEU A 5 5.69 6.68 -6.57
CA LEU A 5 7.13 6.97 -6.62
C LEU A 5 7.60 7.68 -5.34
N ALA A 6 6.84 8.66 -4.88
CA ALA A 6 7.12 9.35 -3.63
C ALA A 6 7.09 8.39 -2.42
N TYR A 7 6.20 7.41 -2.41
CA TYR A 7 6.19 6.34 -1.40
C TYR A 7 7.49 5.53 -1.43
N ILE A 8 7.89 5.03 -2.59
CA ILE A 8 9.09 4.19 -2.73
C ILE A 8 10.36 4.97 -2.32
N LEU A 9 10.50 6.21 -2.80
CA LEU A 9 11.62 7.07 -2.45
C LEU A 9 11.58 7.45 -0.97
N GLY A 10 10.41 7.81 -0.45
CA GLY A 10 10.20 8.17 0.95
C GLY A 10 10.57 7.04 1.90
N LEU A 11 10.11 5.82 1.59
CA LEU A 11 10.44 4.61 2.35
C LEU A 11 11.94 4.30 2.28
N GLY A 12 12.53 4.31 1.08
CA GLY A 12 13.94 4.02 0.88
C GLY A 12 14.85 5.00 1.62
N ILE A 13 14.57 6.31 1.53
CA ILE A 13 15.30 7.36 2.25
C ILE A 13 15.14 7.19 3.75
N ALA A 14 13.91 7.03 4.26
CA ALA A 14 13.65 6.89 5.68
C ALA A 14 14.39 5.69 6.29
N VAL A 15 14.28 4.51 5.67
CA VAL A 15 14.94 3.29 6.17
C VAL A 15 16.45 3.38 6.06
N THR A 16 16.99 3.96 4.98
CA THR A 16 18.45 4.11 4.80
C THR A 16 19.04 5.07 5.81
N LEU A 17 18.42 6.22 6.04
CA LEU A 17 18.91 7.20 7.02
C LEU A 17 18.81 6.66 8.44
N TRP A 18 17.69 6.03 8.79
CA TRP A 18 17.50 5.44 10.11
C TRP A 18 18.48 4.30 10.41
N ARG A 19 18.85 3.49 9.41
CA ARG A 19 19.79 2.38 9.59
C ARG A 19 21.25 2.83 9.72
N ASN A 20 21.62 3.96 9.12
CA ASN A 20 23.01 4.39 9.00
C ASN A 20 23.41 5.49 9.99
N TYR A 21 22.45 6.18 10.62
CA TYR A 21 22.70 7.32 11.49
C TYR A 21 21.91 7.24 12.79
N GLU A 22 22.53 7.64 13.90
CA GLU A 22 21.83 7.91 15.15
C GLU A 22 21.15 9.27 15.04
N LEU A 23 19.84 9.26 14.78
CA LEU A 23 19.04 10.46 14.59
C LEU A 23 18.25 10.78 15.86
N ALA A 24 18.17 12.07 16.18
CA ALA A 24 17.31 12.53 17.28
C ALA A 24 15.84 12.15 17.03
N ASP A 25 15.08 11.90 18.09
CA ASP A 25 13.69 11.41 18.02
C ASP A 25 12.79 12.26 17.12
N GLY A 26 12.94 13.59 17.18
CA GLY A 26 12.18 14.51 16.33
C GLY A 26 12.44 14.33 14.84
N ILE A 27 13.68 14.00 14.45
CA ILE A 27 14.04 13.73 13.05
C ILE A 27 13.50 12.37 12.63
N THR A 28 13.62 11.36 13.50
CA THR A 28 13.08 10.01 13.25
C THR A 28 11.57 10.03 13.04
N PHE A 29 10.84 10.86 13.80
CA PHE A 29 9.43 11.10 13.58
C PHE A 29 9.12 11.66 12.18
N LEU A 30 9.88 12.67 11.73
CA LEU A 30 9.72 13.23 10.39
C LEU A 30 10.04 12.22 9.28
N LEU A 31 11.05 11.37 9.48
CA LEU A 31 11.37 10.29 8.54
C LEU A 31 10.23 9.27 8.45
N ALA A 32 9.57 8.94 9.56
CA ALA A 32 8.42 8.04 9.54
C ALA A 32 7.24 8.62 8.72
N LEU A 33 7.08 9.95 8.69
CA LEU A 33 6.05 10.61 7.88
C LEU A 33 6.34 10.59 6.38
N MET A 34 7.62 10.49 5.96
CA MET A 34 8.00 10.52 4.54
C MET A 34 7.29 9.47 3.67
N PRO A 35 7.19 8.19 4.05
CA PRO A 35 6.39 7.22 3.30
C PRO A 35 4.89 7.31 3.58
N ILE A 36 4.46 7.81 4.75
CA ILE A 36 3.05 7.89 5.15
C ILE A 36 2.28 8.92 4.31
N ILE A 37 2.86 10.11 4.11
CA ILE A 37 2.20 11.18 3.34
C ILE A 37 1.84 10.72 1.91
N PRO A 38 2.76 10.10 1.14
CA PRO A 38 2.44 9.50 -0.15
C PRO A 38 1.37 8.40 -0.09
N ILE A 39 1.34 7.58 0.97
CA ILE A 39 0.27 6.57 1.14
C ILE A 39 -1.09 7.26 1.25
N LEU A 40 -1.22 8.27 2.10
CA LEU A 40 -2.45 9.05 2.24
C LEU A 40 -2.84 9.74 0.93
N ALA A 41 -1.85 10.27 0.19
CA ALA A 41 -2.08 10.85 -1.13
C ALA A 41 -2.58 9.82 -2.14
N MET A 42 -2.06 8.59 -2.14
CA MET A 42 -2.58 7.50 -3.00
C MET A 42 -4.05 7.21 -2.70
N ILE A 43 -4.40 7.08 -1.42
CA ILE A 43 -5.79 6.83 -0.98
C ILE A 43 -6.70 8.00 -1.39
N TRP A 44 -6.26 9.23 -1.17
CA TRP A 44 -7.02 10.42 -1.55
C TRP A 44 -7.24 10.51 -3.06
N VAL A 45 -6.21 10.27 -3.87
CA VAL A 45 -6.32 10.25 -5.33
C VAL A 45 -7.30 9.17 -5.79
N MET A 46 -7.31 8.00 -5.18
CA MET A 46 -8.27 6.95 -5.49
C MET A 46 -9.71 7.34 -5.14
N ALA A 47 -9.93 7.91 -3.95
CA ALA A 47 -11.25 8.38 -3.55
C ALA A 47 -11.78 9.46 -4.50
N ARG A 48 -10.90 10.39 -4.91
CA ARG A 48 -11.20 11.44 -5.86
C ARG A 48 -11.47 10.90 -7.26
N TYR A 49 -10.70 9.90 -7.72
CA TYR A 49 -10.96 9.18 -8.97
C TYR A 49 -12.36 8.54 -8.97
N LEU A 50 -12.73 7.82 -7.91
CA LEU A 50 -14.06 7.20 -7.82
C LEU A 50 -15.22 8.21 -7.82
N LYS A 51 -14.99 9.41 -7.31
CA LYS A 51 -15.97 10.50 -7.30
C LYS A 51 -16.12 11.17 -8.66
N GLU A 52 -15.01 11.35 -9.38
CA GLU A 52 -14.98 12.03 -10.67
C GLU A 52 -15.34 11.13 -11.85
N GLU A 53 -15.16 9.81 -11.70
CA GLU A 53 -15.47 8.83 -12.75
C GLU A 53 -16.98 8.82 -13.05
N THR A 54 -17.30 9.12 -14.31
CA THR A 54 -18.68 9.20 -14.81
C THR A 54 -19.14 7.86 -15.38
N ASP A 55 -18.21 7.04 -15.84
CA ASP A 55 -18.51 5.70 -16.36
C ASP A 55 -18.73 4.72 -15.21
N GLU A 56 -19.95 4.19 -15.09
CA GLU A 56 -20.31 3.27 -14.02
C GLU A 56 -19.53 1.95 -14.07
N TYR A 57 -19.17 1.48 -15.25
CA TYR A 57 -18.38 0.27 -15.43
C TYR A 57 -16.95 0.47 -14.93
N LEU A 58 -16.30 1.57 -15.33
CA LEU A 58 -14.95 1.89 -14.86
C LEU A 58 -14.92 2.12 -13.35
N ARG A 59 -15.91 2.83 -12.82
CA ARG A 59 -16.05 3.05 -11.37
C ARG A 59 -16.23 1.72 -10.63
N HIS A 60 -17.12 0.84 -11.10
CA HIS A 60 -17.33 -0.48 -10.51
C HIS A 60 -16.04 -1.31 -10.53
N ARG A 61 -15.36 -1.37 -11.68
CA ARG A 61 -14.08 -2.07 -11.83
C ARG A 61 -13.03 -1.58 -10.84
N ALA A 62 -12.91 -0.26 -10.65
CA ALA A 62 -11.96 0.32 -9.71
C ALA A 62 -12.31 0.05 -8.24
N VAL A 63 -13.61 0.11 -7.88
CA VAL A 63 -14.09 -0.29 -6.55
C VAL A 63 -13.78 -1.76 -6.28
N THR A 64 -14.12 -2.66 -7.22
CA THR A 64 -13.82 -4.10 -7.07
C THR A 64 -12.33 -4.34 -6.92
N ALA A 65 -11.49 -3.70 -7.73
CA ALA A 65 -10.03 -3.84 -7.60
C ALA A 65 -9.55 -3.39 -6.22
N SER A 66 -10.07 -2.27 -5.71
CA SER A 66 -9.75 -1.75 -4.37
C SER A 66 -10.16 -2.72 -3.26
N LEU A 67 -11.33 -3.35 -3.38
CA LEU A 67 -11.81 -4.39 -2.45
C LEU A 67 -10.94 -5.65 -2.49
N VAL A 68 -10.46 -6.07 -3.66
CA VAL A 68 -9.52 -7.20 -3.78
C VAL A 68 -8.18 -6.86 -3.12
N GLY A 69 -7.68 -5.64 -3.31
CA GLY A 69 -6.49 -5.15 -2.60
C GLY A 69 -6.67 -5.18 -1.08
N LEU A 70 -7.82 -4.71 -0.58
CA LEU A 70 -8.15 -4.75 0.84
C LEU A 70 -8.24 -6.20 1.35
N ALA A 71 -8.91 -7.09 0.63
CA ALA A 71 -9.01 -8.50 0.97
C ALA A 71 -7.62 -9.17 1.03
N ALA A 72 -6.70 -8.80 0.12
CA ALA A 72 -5.31 -9.28 0.16
C ALA A 72 -4.59 -8.83 1.44
N VAL A 73 -4.73 -7.56 1.85
CA VAL A 73 -4.14 -7.06 3.11
C VAL A 73 -4.74 -7.76 4.32
N LEU A 74 -6.07 -7.86 4.39
CA LEU A 74 -6.75 -8.51 5.51
C LEU A 74 -6.40 -10.00 5.57
N GLY A 75 -6.41 -10.70 4.44
CA GLY A 75 -6.12 -12.13 4.37
C GLY A 75 -4.66 -12.44 4.68
N VAL A 76 -3.73 -11.90 3.89
CA VAL A 76 -2.29 -12.16 4.04
C VAL A 76 -1.76 -11.58 5.35
N GLY A 77 -2.16 -10.35 5.68
CA GLY A 77 -1.74 -9.67 6.91
C GLY A 77 -2.22 -10.39 8.16
N SER A 78 -3.49 -10.81 8.22
CA SER A 78 -3.99 -11.58 9.38
C SER A 78 -3.32 -12.95 9.45
N PHE A 79 -3.22 -13.65 8.32
CA PHE A 79 -2.59 -14.95 8.28
C PHE A 79 -1.15 -14.89 8.79
N TRP A 80 -0.33 -13.98 8.26
CA TRP A 80 1.05 -13.80 8.72
C TRP A 80 1.12 -13.32 10.18
N GLY A 81 0.27 -12.37 10.57
CA GLY A 81 0.22 -11.84 11.93
C GLY A 81 -0.10 -12.92 12.98
N PHE A 82 -0.98 -13.87 12.66
CA PHE A 82 -1.24 -15.01 13.54
C PHE A 82 -0.04 -15.96 13.63
N LEU A 83 0.60 -16.27 12.50
CA LEU A 83 1.81 -17.11 12.52
C LEU A 83 2.94 -16.45 13.33
N GLU A 84 3.11 -15.14 13.21
CA GLU A 84 4.10 -14.37 13.98
C GLU A 84 3.75 -14.37 15.47
N THR A 85 2.46 -14.19 15.82
CA THR A 85 1.98 -14.24 17.21
C THR A 85 2.24 -15.60 17.87
N PHE A 86 2.22 -16.68 17.08
CA PHE A 86 2.52 -18.04 17.55
C PHE A 86 4.00 -18.42 17.37
N GLU A 87 4.87 -17.45 17.07
CA GLU A 87 6.33 -17.63 16.89
C GLU A 87 6.69 -18.66 15.79
N LEU A 88 5.81 -18.87 14.81
CA LEU A 88 6.00 -19.83 13.71
C LEU A 88 6.78 -19.25 12.53
N VAL A 89 6.81 -17.92 12.39
CA VAL A 89 7.48 -17.18 11.31
C VAL A 89 8.17 -15.93 11.84
N PRO A 90 9.19 -15.38 11.15
CA PRO A 90 9.85 -14.15 11.56
C PRO A 90 8.96 -12.91 11.43
N HIS A 91 9.31 -11.88 12.22
CA HIS A 91 8.66 -10.58 12.16
C HIS A 91 8.76 -9.94 10.78
N VAL A 92 7.62 -9.47 10.25
CA VAL A 92 7.56 -8.73 8.99
C VAL A 92 7.16 -7.28 9.26
N PRO A 93 7.91 -6.28 8.76
CA PRO A 93 7.56 -4.89 8.95
C PRO A 93 6.16 -4.55 8.42
N GLY A 94 5.36 -3.85 9.21
CA GLY A 94 3.97 -3.53 8.86
C GLY A 94 3.77 -2.72 7.57
N TRP A 95 4.82 -2.04 7.07
CA TRP A 95 4.75 -1.33 5.79
C TRP A 95 4.58 -2.26 4.57
N TRP A 96 4.76 -3.58 4.72
CA TRP A 96 4.45 -4.59 3.70
C TRP A 96 2.97 -4.62 3.30
N SER A 97 2.08 -4.06 4.14
CA SER A 97 0.67 -3.85 3.81
C SER A 97 0.46 -3.11 2.49
N VAL A 98 1.27 -2.10 2.18
CA VAL A 98 1.13 -1.28 0.96
C VAL A 98 1.49 -2.07 -0.31
N PRO A 99 2.64 -2.78 -0.38
CA PRO A 99 2.91 -3.71 -1.48
C PRO A 99 1.83 -4.78 -1.67
N ILE A 100 1.36 -5.43 -0.59
CA ILE A 100 0.33 -6.47 -0.65
C ILE A 100 -0.97 -5.90 -1.24
N TRP A 101 -1.38 -4.72 -0.75
CA TRP A 101 -2.53 -4.00 -1.28
C TRP A 101 -2.40 -3.69 -2.78
N ALA A 102 -1.26 -3.09 -3.17
CA ALA A 102 -1.00 -2.70 -4.55
C ALA A 102 -0.98 -3.92 -5.50
N LEU A 103 -0.38 -5.03 -5.06
CA LEU A 103 -0.38 -6.30 -5.80
C LEU A 103 -1.80 -6.86 -5.95
N GLY A 104 -2.58 -6.90 -4.88
CA GLY A 104 -3.98 -7.36 -4.92
C GLY A 104 -4.83 -6.54 -5.91
N MET A 105 -4.71 -5.22 -5.87
CA MET A 105 -5.41 -4.35 -6.84
C MET A 105 -4.91 -4.56 -8.28
N GLY A 106 -3.59 -4.67 -8.47
CA GLY A 106 -2.98 -4.85 -9.80
C GLY A 106 -3.40 -6.18 -10.45
N LEU A 107 -3.41 -7.26 -9.67
CA LEU A 107 -3.90 -8.57 -10.12
C LEU A 107 -5.38 -8.53 -10.48
N ALA A 108 -6.22 -7.88 -9.67
CA ALA A 108 -7.63 -7.71 -9.99
C ALA A 108 -7.82 -6.99 -11.33
N GLN A 109 -7.12 -5.88 -11.56
CA GLN A 109 -7.19 -5.12 -12.81
C GLN A 109 -6.69 -5.93 -14.01
N LEU A 110 -5.67 -6.77 -13.84
CA LEU A 110 -5.15 -7.64 -14.90
C LEU A 110 -6.18 -8.71 -15.28
N VAL A 111 -6.86 -9.32 -14.31
CA VAL A 111 -7.95 -10.29 -14.57
C VAL A 111 -9.08 -9.64 -15.37
N TRP A 112 -9.48 -8.41 -15.03
CA TRP A 112 -10.48 -7.67 -15.80
C TRP A 112 -10.02 -7.43 -17.24
N LYS A 113 -8.78 -6.97 -17.42
CA LYS A 113 -8.21 -6.71 -18.75
C LYS A 113 -8.20 -7.96 -19.64
N VAL A 114 -7.86 -9.14 -19.10
CA VAL A 114 -7.86 -10.41 -19.85
C VAL A 114 -9.26 -10.88 -20.21
N ARG A 115 -10.29 -10.53 -19.42
CA ARG A 115 -11.69 -10.87 -19.74
C ARG A 115 -12.30 -9.99 -20.82
N GLU A 116 -11.72 -8.81 -21.05
CA GLU A 116 -12.17 -7.82 -22.05
C GLU A 116 -11.53 -8.05 -23.44
N THR A 117 -10.48 -8.87 -23.53
CA THR A 117 -9.79 -9.25 -24.78
C THR A 117 -10.36 -10.52 -25.39
#